data_AF-E9D2A8-F1
#
_entry.id   AF-E9D2A8-F1
#
_cell.length_a   1.000
_cell.length_b   1.000
_cell.length_c   1.000
_cell.angle_alpha   90.00
_cell.angle_beta   90.00
_cell.angle_gamma   90.00
#
_symmetry.space_group_name_H-M   'P 1'
#
loop_
_entity.id
_entity.type
_entity.pdbx_description
1 polymer ?
#
loop_
_entity_poly.entity_id
_entity_poly.type
_entity_poly.pdbx_seq_one_letter_code
_entity_poly.pdbx_strand_id
1 'polypeptide(L)'
;MMVSASSEAKGISAIYVHAGAGFHSHQSEEIHLWVCNQAAILAMAVLKSGGSAVDAVEVAVKFLEDHEITNAGYGSNLTINGTVECDATIVDHLGRSGAVGAVEHVKNPITLARVILDASTKPLAFNRVPPNLIAGAGAIEFAYEQGISVLPANSLVSRGARERWFRWNHELQQLELQRQAKEWDPACRSPRKLSTARASQACVGSSPSSSHRSRRSANSPSNVGRMDLESGPDGSVRENLVCEMDVDTDAAISTIVDRNLPDDGASEPDANAESDPDYVDNVVHWEPVPSTSDTPANELPGECSGDIRAAYPPPIGLPPPSSATEAGTAPLQVESSGRFKRLNAQLLVGRDDDISDTVGAIAIDCYGNIAAGSSSGGIGMKHCGRTGPAALVGVGTAVVPVEPKDESATSAAAVTSGTGEHMATTMAAGLCVERIYSSIRKVPGKPGTFEEVTEDEALKAVIENEFMGHPGVKASHCHAAIGIMAVKRTTEGIAFFFGHNTDSFAIASMTSDDPEPCCLMSRNKGYSKVAQGGRYTRLNRSRYKPSKS
;
A
#
# COMPACT_ATOMS: atom_id res chain seq x y z
N MET A 1 -14.79 -11.38 43.19
CA MET A 1 -15.12 -9.95 43.29
C MET A 1 -15.65 -9.50 41.95
N MET A 2 -16.89 -9.00 41.87
CA MET A 2 -17.36 -8.34 40.65
C MET A 2 -16.69 -6.97 40.57
N VAL A 3 -15.88 -6.74 39.54
CA VAL A 3 -15.40 -5.39 39.20
C VAL A 3 -16.59 -4.64 38.64
N SER A 4 -17.04 -3.57 39.31
CA SER A 4 -18.11 -2.74 38.78
C SER A 4 -17.61 -2.05 37.51
N ALA A 5 -18.22 -2.36 36.37
CA ALA A 5 -18.05 -1.56 35.17
C ALA A 5 -18.62 -0.17 35.46
N SER A 6 -17.75 0.80 35.73
CA SER A 6 -18.14 2.21 35.74
C SER A 6 -18.67 2.55 34.35
N SER A 7 -19.87 3.13 34.30
CA SER A 7 -20.48 3.59 33.05
C SER A 7 -19.76 4.86 32.57
N GLU A 8 -18.54 4.69 32.07
CA GLU A 8 -17.89 5.71 31.25
C GLU A 8 -18.80 6.06 30.09
N ALA A 9 -19.02 7.35 29.91
CA ALA A 9 -19.98 7.82 28.93
C ALA A 9 -19.37 7.67 27.54
N LYS A 10 -19.87 6.69 26.78
CA LYS A 10 -19.46 6.39 25.40
C LYS A 10 -19.31 7.66 24.58
N GLY A 11 -18.10 7.96 24.10
CA GLY A 11 -17.82 9.10 23.24
C GLY A 11 -18.46 8.98 21.86
N ILE A 12 -18.38 10.06 21.08
CA ILE A 12 -18.79 10.05 19.67
C ILE A 12 -17.76 9.23 18.90
N SER A 13 -18.20 8.12 18.30
CA SER A 13 -17.38 7.34 17.36
C SER A 13 -17.32 8.03 16.01
N ALA A 14 -16.25 7.79 15.25
CA ALA A 14 -16.04 8.37 13.93
C ALA A 14 -15.36 7.40 12.96
N ILE A 15 -15.61 7.57 11.67
CA ILE A 15 -14.91 6.91 10.58
C ILE A 15 -14.64 7.92 9.45
N TYR A 16 -13.48 7.81 8.83
CA TYR A 16 -13.09 8.59 7.65
C TYR A 16 -12.40 7.65 6.67
N VAL A 17 -12.84 7.62 5.42
CA VAL A 17 -12.46 6.60 4.42
C VAL A 17 -12.10 7.29 3.10
N HIS A 18 -11.11 6.76 2.38
CA HIS A 18 -10.88 7.11 0.97
C HIS A 18 -10.72 5.89 0.05
N ALA A 19 -11.13 6.06 -1.20
CA ALA A 19 -10.97 5.06 -2.27
C ALA A 19 -9.86 5.39 -3.27
N GLY A 20 -9.16 6.53 -3.11
CA GLY A 20 -8.02 6.88 -3.96
C GLY A 20 -7.80 8.37 -4.14
N ALA A 21 -6.53 8.79 -4.23
CA ALA A 21 -6.13 10.10 -4.75
C ALA A 21 -5.30 9.92 -6.03
N GLY A 22 -5.88 10.32 -7.16
CA GLY A 22 -5.42 9.98 -8.50
C GLY A 22 -6.32 10.63 -9.57
N PHE A 23 -6.55 9.94 -10.69
CA PHE A 23 -7.51 10.36 -11.73
C PHE A 23 -8.73 9.43 -11.77
N HIS A 24 -9.87 9.96 -11.31
CA HIS A 24 -11.18 9.33 -11.37
C HIS A 24 -11.99 10.00 -12.49
N SER A 25 -12.42 9.24 -13.48
CA SER A 25 -13.33 9.72 -14.52
C SER A 25 -14.68 10.19 -13.92
N HIS A 26 -15.42 11.01 -14.65
CA HIS A 26 -16.79 11.36 -14.23
C HIS A 26 -17.79 10.20 -14.39
N GLN A 27 -17.40 9.12 -15.07
CA GLN A 27 -18.25 7.93 -15.26
C GLN A 27 -18.11 6.94 -14.10
N SER A 28 -16.90 6.82 -13.53
CA SER A 28 -16.62 5.98 -12.36
C SER A 28 -16.81 6.71 -11.02
N GLU A 29 -17.07 8.02 -11.03
CA GLU A 29 -17.25 8.86 -9.83
C GLU A 29 -18.34 8.33 -8.88
N GLU A 30 -19.53 8.01 -9.40
CA GLU A 30 -20.63 7.48 -8.57
C GLU A 30 -20.27 6.13 -7.91
N ILE A 31 -19.52 5.27 -8.60
CA ILE A 31 -19.11 3.96 -8.11
C ILE A 31 -18.10 4.12 -6.96
N HIS A 32 -17.09 4.98 -7.12
CA HIS A 32 -16.10 5.24 -6.07
C HIS A 32 -16.75 5.85 -4.82
N LEU A 33 -17.67 6.80 -5.00
CA LEU A 33 -18.41 7.39 -3.87
C LEU A 33 -19.34 6.38 -3.20
N TRP A 34 -19.96 5.47 -3.96
CA TRP A 34 -20.76 4.39 -3.40
C TRP A 34 -19.92 3.43 -2.55
N VAL A 35 -18.73 3.00 -3.01
CA VAL A 35 -17.84 2.13 -2.20
C VAL A 35 -17.38 2.85 -0.93
N CYS A 36 -16.97 4.12 -1.02
CA CYS A 36 -16.64 4.94 0.17
C CYS A 36 -17.82 5.04 1.16
N ASN A 37 -19.04 5.25 0.67
CA ASN A 37 -20.26 5.33 1.48
C ASN A 37 -20.51 4.01 2.23
N GLN A 38 -20.51 2.87 1.51
CA GLN A 38 -20.74 1.56 2.11
C GLN A 38 -19.65 1.18 3.12
N ALA A 39 -18.37 1.45 2.83
CA ALA A 39 -17.27 1.23 3.77
C ALA A 39 -17.46 2.02 5.08
N ALA A 40 -17.89 3.28 4.99
CA ALA A 40 -18.20 4.11 6.16
C ALA A 40 -19.41 3.60 6.94
N ILE A 41 -20.49 3.14 6.27
CA ILE A 41 -21.67 2.53 6.94
C ILE A 41 -21.27 1.28 7.71
N LEU A 42 -20.53 0.36 7.09
CA LEU A 42 -20.14 -0.92 7.70
C LEU A 42 -19.24 -0.71 8.92
N ALA A 43 -18.23 0.16 8.81
CA ALA A 43 -17.38 0.52 9.93
C ALA A 43 -18.15 1.24 11.05
N MET A 44 -19.08 2.14 10.71
CA MET A 44 -19.91 2.80 11.71
C MET A 44 -20.86 1.82 12.43
N ALA A 45 -21.31 0.75 11.77
CA ALA A 45 -22.08 -0.32 12.42
C ALA A 45 -21.24 -1.07 13.47
N VAL A 46 -19.97 -1.37 13.18
CA VAL A 46 -19.00 -1.94 14.15
C VAL A 46 -18.80 -1.00 15.34
N LEU A 47 -18.54 0.29 15.07
CA LEU A 47 -18.32 1.31 16.09
C LEU A 47 -19.56 1.52 16.99
N LYS A 48 -20.76 1.60 16.41
CA LYS A 48 -22.02 1.73 17.16
C LYS A 48 -22.33 0.49 18.01
N SER A 49 -21.85 -0.69 17.58
CA SER A 49 -21.94 -1.94 18.35
C SER A 49 -20.91 -2.03 19.50
N GLY A 50 -19.96 -1.09 19.59
CA GLY A 50 -18.91 -1.07 20.61
C GLY A 50 -17.62 -1.81 20.24
N GLY A 51 -17.42 -2.14 18.96
CA GLY A 51 -16.14 -2.62 18.44
C GLY A 51 -15.06 -1.55 18.50
N SER A 52 -13.79 -1.98 18.45
CA SER A 52 -12.65 -1.06 18.54
C SER A 52 -12.43 -0.28 17.25
N ALA A 53 -11.64 0.78 17.33
CA ALA A 53 -11.24 1.55 16.15
C ALA A 53 -10.48 0.68 15.13
N VAL A 54 -9.70 -0.30 15.60
CA VAL A 54 -8.94 -1.21 14.74
C VAL A 54 -9.88 -2.13 13.95
N ASP A 55 -10.93 -2.66 14.59
CA ASP A 55 -11.94 -3.50 13.93
C ASP A 55 -12.71 -2.72 12.86
N ALA A 56 -13.03 -1.45 13.13
CA ALA A 56 -13.72 -0.57 12.20
C ALA A 56 -12.85 -0.20 10.98
N VAL A 57 -11.55 0.06 11.18
CA VAL A 57 -10.58 0.26 10.09
C VAL A 57 -10.45 -0.99 9.23
N GLU A 58 -10.30 -2.16 9.87
CA GLU A 58 -10.20 -3.43 9.14
C GLU A 58 -11.45 -3.65 8.27
N VAL A 59 -12.65 -3.51 8.82
CA VAL A 59 -13.90 -3.72 8.06
C VAL A 59 -14.06 -2.72 6.91
N ALA A 60 -13.72 -1.44 7.10
CA ALA A 60 -13.75 -0.44 6.02
C ALA A 60 -12.80 -0.80 4.88
N VAL A 61 -11.52 -1.05 5.20
CA VAL A 61 -10.48 -1.32 4.19
C VAL A 61 -10.69 -2.67 3.53
N LYS A 62 -11.15 -3.69 4.26
CA LYS A 62 -11.50 -5.01 3.72
C LYS A 62 -12.65 -4.93 2.71
N PHE A 63 -13.65 -4.09 2.98
CA PHE A 63 -14.72 -3.83 2.01
C PHE A 63 -14.19 -3.14 0.75
N LEU A 64 -13.25 -2.18 0.88
CA LEU A 64 -12.61 -1.53 -0.27
C LEU A 64 -11.80 -2.54 -1.12
N GLU A 65 -10.96 -3.36 -0.48
CA GLU A 65 -10.15 -4.44 -1.10
C GLU A 65 -10.98 -5.47 -1.88
N ASP A 66 -12.23 -5.70 -1.48
CA ASP A 66 -13.14 -6.62 -2.16
C ASP A 66 -13.72 -6.06 -3.47
N HIS A 67 -13.55 -4.76 -3.76
CA HIS A 67 -14.14 -4.09 -4.93
C HIS A 67 -13.12 -3.83 -6.05
N GLU A 68 -13.41 -4.39 -7.23
CA GLU A 68 -12.60 -4.27 -8.47
C GLU A 68 -12.28 -2.83 -8.90
N ILE A 69 -13.09 -1.85 -8.50
CA ILE A 69 -12.87 -0.45 -8.84
C ILE A 69 -11.65 0.15 -8.12
N THR A 70 -11.25 -0.40 -6.97
CA THR A 70 -10.14 0.16 -6.17
C THR A 70 -8.82 -0.56 -6.44
N ASN A 71 -7.70 0.15 -6.31
CA ASN A 71 -6.37 -0.43 -6.45
C ASN A 71 -5.93 -1.18 -5.17
N ALA A 72 -6.73 -2.09 -4.65
CA ALA A 72 -6.39 -2.90 -3.47
C ALA A 72 -7.09 -4.27 -3.54
N GLY A 73 -6.53 -5.28 -2.87
CA GLY A 73 -7.07 -6.64 -2.87
C GLY A 73 -7.36 -7.15 -4.29
N TYR A 74 -8.64 -7.39 -4.58
CA TYR A 74 -9.13 -7.92 -5.86
C TYR A 74 -9.01 -6.95 -7.05
N GLY A 75 -9.12 -5.64 -6.83
CA GLY A 75 -9.03 -4.63 -7.89
C GLY A 75 -7.59 -4.19 -8.25
N SER A 76 -6.61 -4.72 -7.52
CA SER A 76 -5.19 -4.38 -7.61
C SER A 76 -4.62 -4.39 -9.02
N ASN A 77 -3.75 -3.42 -9.30
CA ASN A 77 -2.86 -3.45 -10.45
C ASN A 77 -1.96 -4.69 -10.46
N LEU A 78 -1.65 -5.18 -11.66
CA LEU A 78 -0.83 -6.36 -11.85
C LEU A 78 0.66 -6.00 -12.01
N THR A 79 1.52 -6.90 -11.51
CA THR A 79 2.98 -6.87 -11.70
C THR A 79 3.36 -7.03 -13.17
N ILE A 80 4.65 -6.85 -13.50
CA ILE A 80 5.19 -7.16 -14.83
C ILE A 80 4.93 -8.63 -15.26
N ASN A 81 4.77 -9.54 -14.31
CA ASN A 81 4.45 -10.96 -14.55
C ASN A 81 2.93 -11.24 -14.67
N GLY A 82 2.07 -10.25 -14.43
CA GLY A 82 0.62 -10.42 -14.45
C GLY A 82 0.03 -10.97 -13.16
N THR A 83 0.78 -10.96 -12.05
CA THR A 83 0.33 -11.39 -10.72
C THR A 83 -0.18 -10.21 -9.88
N VAL A 84 -0.93 -10.49 -8.82
CA VAL A 84 -1.34 -9.50 -7.80
C VAL A 84 -0.40 -9.59 -6.61
N GLU A 85 0.30 -8.50 -6.32
CA GLU A 85 1.09 -8.29 -5.12
C GLU A 85 0.54 -7.08 -4.35
N CYS A 86 0.17 -7.25 -3.09
CA CYS A 86 -0.41 -6.17 -2.29
C CYS A 86 0.52 -5.70 -1.16
N ASP A 87 0.29 -4.46 -0.73
CA ASP A 87 0.94 -3.78 0.38
C ASP A 87 -0.16 -3.26 1.32
N ALA A 88 -0.07 -3.50 2.64
CA ALA A 88 -1.05 -2.98 3.60
C ALA A 88 -0.46 -2.79 5.00
N THR A 89 -1.03 -1.85 5.77
CA THR A 89 -0.61 -1.52 7.14
C THR A 89 -1.85 -1.15 7.96
N ILE A 90 -1.86 -1.56 9.22
CA ILE A 90 -2.80 -1.07 10.24
C ILE A 90 -2.02 -0.63 11.49
N VAL A 91 -2.45 0.47 12.11
CA VAL A 91 -1.83 1.09 13.27
C VAL A 91 -2.89 1.39 14.33
N ASP A 92 -2.61 1.01 15.58
CA ASP A 92 -3.52 1.20 16.71
C ASP A 92 -3.29 2.51 17.48
N HIS A 93 -4.12 2.71 18.51
CA HIS A 93 -4.13 3.90 19.38
C HIS A 93 -2.90 4.05 20.28
N LEU A 94 -2.00 3.06 20.32
CA LEU A 94 -0.72 3.11 21.00
C LEU A 94 0.45 3.30 20.01
N GLY A 95 0.15 3.48 18.71
CA GLY A 95 1.16 3.55 17.64
C GLY A 95 1.78 2.20 17.29
N ARG A 96 1.25 1.07 17.80
CA ARG A 96 1.68 -0.27 17.41
C ARG A 96 1.14 -0.59 16.02
N SER A 97 1.91 -1.31 15.23
CA SER A 97 1.60 -1.58 13.82
C SER A 97 1.67 -3.06 13.47
N GLY A 98 0.92 -3.42 12.44
CA GLY A 98 1.12 -4.65 11.67
C GLY A 98 1.06 -4.31 10.19
N ALA A 99 1.95 -4.89 9.39
CA ALA A 99 2.12 -4.55 7.98
C ALA A 99 2.53 -5.74 7.12
N VAL A 100 2.16 -5.67 5.84
CA VAL A 100 2.52 -6.64 4.79
C VAL A 100 3.03 -5.92 3.56
N GLY A 101 4.06 -6.48 2.91
CA GLY A 101 4.63 -5.94 1.68
C GLY A 101 4.78 -7.00 0.59
N ALA A 102 4.43 -6.64 -0.65
CA ALA A 102 4.45 -7.52 -1.82
C ALA A 102 3.87 -8.93 -1.56
N VAL A 103 2.74 -9.00 -0.86
CA VAL A 103 2.08 -10.28 -0.54
C VAL A 103 1.17 -10.71 -1.71
N GLU A 104 1.38 -11.92 -2.21
CA GLU A 104 0.48 -12.58 -3.17
C GLU A 104 -0.51 -13.49 -2.44
N HIS A 105 -1.47 -14.08 -3.17
CA HIS A 105 -2.38 -15.14 -2.69
C HIS A 105 -3.35 -14.80 -1.54
N VAL A 106 -3.22 -13.67 -0.86
CA VAL A 106 -4.07 -13.26 0.27
C VAL A 106 -5.16 -12.31 -0.22
N LYS A 107 -6.45 -12.68 -0.03
CA LYS A 107 -7.60 -11.88 -0.51
C LYS A 107 -7.67 -10.48 0.11
N ASN A 108 -7.43 -10.40 1.42
CA ASN A 108 -7.58 -9.18 2.19
C ASN A 108 -6.28 -8.86 2.96
N PRO A 109 -5.32 -8.19 2.31
CA PRO A 109 -4.05 -7.76 2.90
C PRO A 109 -4.20 -7.04 4.25
N ILE A 110 -5.22 -6.20 4.44
CA ILE A 110 -5.45 -5.52 5.73
C ILE A 110 -5.78 -6.48 6.87
N THR A 111 -6.50 -7.58 6.62
CA THR A 111 -6.76 -8.61 7.64
C THR A 111 -5.46 -9.31 8.04
N LEU A 112 -4.55 -9.57 7.10
CA LEU A 112 -3.23 -10.13 7.43
C LEU A 112 -2.37 -9.13 8.22
N ALA A 113 -2.37 -7.85 7.84
CA ALA A 113 -1.74 -6.77 8.61
C ALA A 113 -2.30 -6.69 10.05
N ARG A 114 -3.62 -6.84 10.23
CA ARG A 114 -4.26 -6.93 11.55
C ARG A 114 -3.80 -8.15 12.34
N VAL A 115 -3.74 -9.33 11.73
CA VAL A 115 -3.28 -10.54 12.42
C VAL A 115 -1.81 -10.42 12.83
N ILE A 116 -0.96 -9.76 12.03
CA ILE A 116 0.42 -9.41 12.40
C ILE A 116 0.44 -8.44 13.59
N LEU A 117 -0.39 -7.39 13.60
CA LEU A 117 -0.53 -6.48 14.74
C LEU A 117 -0.90 -7.25 16.01
N ASP A 118 -1.96 -8.06 15.97
CA ASP A 118 -2.44 -8.82 17.13
C ASP A 118 -1.39 -9.85 17.61
N ALA A 119 -0.65 -10.48 16.69
CA ALA A 119 0.46 -11.37 17.02
C ALA A 119 1.64 -10.61 17.65
N SER A 120 1.95 -9.39 17.18
CA SER A 120 3.03 -8.56 17.72
C SER A 120 2.82 -8.12 19.17
N THR A 121 1.57 -8.11 19.65
CA THR A 121 1.25 -7.82 21.05
C THR A 121 1.55 -8.99 22.00
N LYS A 122 1.81 -10.19 21.47
CA LYS A 122 1.99 -11.42 22.26
C LYS A 122 3.49 -11.74 22.41
N PRO A 123 3.98 -12.02 23.64
CA PRO A 123 5.40 -12.34 23.84
C PRO A 123 5.75 -13.70 23.21
N LEU A 124 6.87 -13.76 22.50
CA LEU A 124 7.42 -15.02 21.99
C LEU A 124 8.40 -15.66 22.98
N ALA A 125 8.50 -16.99 22.90
CA ALA A 125 9.50 -17.74 23.66
C ALA A 125 10.93 -17.22 23.42
N PHE A 126 11.74 -17.26 24.49
CA PHE A 126 13.13 -16.76 24.55
C PHE A 126 13.28 -15.24 24.34
N ASN A 127 12.29 -14.44 24.79
CA ASN A 127 12.28 -12.97 24.68
C ASN A 127 12.48 -12.46 23.24
N ARG A 128 12.07 -13.24 22.23
CA ARG A 128 12.13 -12.82 20.83
C ARG A 128 11.12 -11.72 20.60
N VAL A 129 11.53 -10.68 19.87
CA VAL A 129 10.63 -9.62 19.42
C VAL A 129 9.79 -10.18 18.26
N PRO A 130 8.45 -10.17 18.34
CA PRO A 130 7.61 -10.59 17.23
C PRO A 130 7.68 -9.58 16.07
N PRO A 131 7.51 -10.02 14.82
CA PRO A 131 7.53 -9.13 13.67
C PRO A 131 6.30 -8.20 13.66
N ASN A 132 6.50 -6.97 13.22
CA ASN A 132 5.42 -6.01 12.89
C ASN A 132 5.28 -5.79 11.37
N LEU A 133 6.19 -6.32 10.55
CA LEU A 133 6.13 -6.31 9.10
C LEU A 133 6.64 -7.66 8.56
N ILE A 134 5.89 -8.28 7.64
CA ILE A 134 6.30 -9.50 6.93
C ILE A 134 6.04 -9.30 5.43
N ALA A 135 6.92 -9.81 4.56
CA ALA A 135 6.83 -9.57 3.12
C ALA A 135 7.00 -10.84 2.28
N GLY A 136 6.47 -10.82 1.04
CA GLY A 136 6.60 -11.89 0.06
C GLY A 136 6.13 -13.26 0.57
N ALA A 137 6.84 -14.32 0.21
CA ALA A 137 6.49 -15.70 0.56
C ALA A 137 6.29 -15.92 2.08
N GLY A 138 7.12 -15.32 2.94
CA GLY A 138 6.99 -15.44 4.39
C GLY A 138 5.68 -14.85 4.95
N ALA A 139 5.10 -13.86 4.27
CA ALA A 139 3.77 -13.33 4.65
C ALA A 139 2.64 -14.31 4.29
N ILE A 140 2.83 -15.12 3.24
CA ILE A 140 1.88 -16.14 2.77
C ILE A 140 1.93 -17.36 3.69
N GLU A 141 3.13 -17.78 4.09
CA GLU A 141 3.35 -18.81 5.11
C GLU A 141 2.73 -18.40 6.45
N PHE A 142 3.01 -17.18 6.92
CA PHE A 142 2.39 -16.64 8.15
C PHE A 142 0.86 -16.55 8.04
N ALA A 143 0.32 -16.14 6.89
CA ALA A 143 -1.13 -16.14 6.66
C ALA A 143 -1.74 -17.53 6.84
N TYR A 144 -1.12 -18.55 6.24
CA TYR A 144 -1.53 -19.94 6.37
C TYR A 144 -1.46 -20.45 7.82
N GLU A 145 -0.35 -20.18 8.53
CA GLU A 145 -0.18 -20.53 9.94
C GLU A 145 -1.24 -19.91 10.86
N GLN A 146 -1.70 -18.70 10.54
CA GLN A 146 -2.76 -18.01 11.29
C GLN A 146 -4.18 -18.33 10.79
N GLY A 147 -4.33 -19.30 9.87
CA GLY A 147 -5.63 -19.77 9.38
C GLY A 147 -6.31 -18.86 8.33
N ILE A 148 -5.57 -17.94 7.72
CA ILE A 148 -6.07 -17.13 6.59
C ILE A 148 -5.98 -17.95 5.30
N SER A 149 -7.08 -17.99 4.54
CA SER A 149 -7.15 -18.73 3.27
C SER A 149 -6.20 -18.17 2.22
N VAL A 150 -5.22 -19.00 1.82
CA VAL A 150 -4.32 -18.75 0.69
C VAL A 150 -5.02 -19.17 -0.60
N LEU A 151 -5.16 -18.25 -1.55
CA LEU A 151 -5.91 -18.43 -2.80
C LEU A 151 -4.98 -18.57 -4.02
N PRO A 152 -5.35 -19.34 -5.07
CA PRO A 152 -4.61 -19.36 -6.32
C PRO A 152 -4.45 -17.94 -6.92
N ALA A 153 -3.28 -17.59 -7.44
CA ALA A 153 -2.98 -16.22 -7.89
C ALA A 153 -4.03 -15.66 -8.87
N ASN A 154 -4.47 -16.48 -9.82
CA ASN A 154 -5.48 -16.12 -10.82
C ASN A 154 -6.85 -15.75 -10.23
N SER A 155 -7.15 -16.14 -8.99
CA SER A 155 -8.41 -15.84 -8.29
C SER A 155 -8.49 -14.38 -7.82
N LEU A 156 -7.35 -13.71 -7.65
CA LEU A 156 -7.27 -12.30 -7.25
C LEU A 156 -7.17 -11.35 -8.46
N VAL A 157 -6.93 -11.88 -9.65
CA VAL A 157 -6.84 -11.09 -10.89
C VAL A 157 -8.23 -10.77 -11.41
N SER A 158 -8.74 -9.59 -11.06
CA SER A 158 -9.97 -9.02 -11.62
C SER A 158 -9.89 -8.80 -13.14
N ARG A 159 -11.06 -8.62 -13.77
CA ARG A 159 -11.17 -8.53 -15.23
C ARG A 159 -10.57 -7.22 -15.74
N GLY A 160 -10.92 -6.10 -15.12
CA GLY A 160 -10.40 -4.78 -15.46
C GLY A 160 -8.89 -4.69 -15.28
N ALA A 161 -8.33 -5.24 -14.19
CA ALA A 161 -6.89 -5.29 -13.99
C ALA A 161 -6.17 -6.08 -15.10
N ARG A 162 -6.75 -7.21 -15.53
CA ARG A 162 -6.22 -8.03 -16.63
C ARG A 162 -6.27 -7.32 -17.98
N GLU A 163 -7.38 -6.64 -18.28
CA GLU A 163 -7.54 -5.86 -19.53
C GLU A 163 -6.56 -4.67 -19.57
N ARG A 164 -6.35 -3.97 -18.44
CA ARG A 164 -5.30 -2.93 -18.29
C ARG A 164 -3.89 -3.49 -18.52
N TRP A 165 -3.56 -4.62 -17.88
CA TRP A 165 -2.25 -5.26 -18.01
C TRP A 165 -1.93 -5.70 -19.44
N PHE A 166 -2.87 -6.33 -20.15
CA PHE A 166 -2.66 -6.72 -21.55
C PHE A 166 -2.36 -5.53 -22.45
N ARG A 167 -3.04 -4.39 -22.23
CA ARG A 167 -2.81 -3.15 -22.97
C ARG A 167 -1.38 -2.62 -22.74
N TRP A 168 -0.98 -2.44 -21.48
CA TRP A 168 0.35 -1.95 -21.13
C TRP A 168 1.47 -2.90 -21.55
N ASN A 169 1.28 -4.22 -21.40
CA ASN A 169 2.26 -5.21 -21.85
C ASN A 169 2.46 -5.15 -23.38
N HIS A 170 1.38 -5.03 -24.15
CA HIS A 170 1.48 -4.82 -25.60
C HIS A 170 2.19 -3.50 -25.94
N GLU A 171 1.85 -2.39 -25.28
CA GLU A 171 2.51 -1.09 -25.49
C GLU A 171 4.02 -1.14 -25.18
N LEU A 172 4.43 -1.78 -24.08
CA LEU A 172 5.83 -1.98 -23.72
C LEU A 172 6.58 -2.82 -24.78
N GLN A 173 5.98 -3.91 -25.28
CA GLN A 173 6.56 -4.72 -26.35
C GLN A 173 6.76 -3.92 -27.64
N GLN A 174 5.78 -3.09 -28.03
CA GLN A 174 5.90 -2.23 -29.21
C GLN A 174 6.98 -1.16 -29.04
N LEU A 175 7.13 -0.58 -27.84
CA LEU A 175 8.19 0.38 -27.54
C LEU A 175 9.58 -0.26 -27.56
N GLU A 176 9.70 -1.50 -27.08
CA GLU A 176 10.96 -2.24 -27.09
C GLU A 176 11.38 -2.64 -28.51
N LEU A 177 10.46 -3.14 -29.33
CA LEU A 177 10.70 -3.36 -30.77
C LEU A 177 11.13 -2.07 -31.49
N GLN A 178 10.52 -0.92 -31.15
CA GLN A 178 10.92 0.38 -31.69
C GLN A 178 12.29 0.87 -31.21
N ARG A 179 12.76 0.44 -30.03
CA ARG A 179 14.13 0.72 -29.55
C ARG A 179 15.13 -0.13 -30.31
N GLN A 180 14.92 -1.43 -30.36
CA GLN A 180 15.77 -2.38 -31.08
C GLN A 180 15.89 -2.01 -32.57
N ALA A 181 14.79 -1.61 -33.22
CA ALA A 181 14.81 -1.13 -34.60
C ALA A 181 15.62 0.17 -34.82
N LYS A 182 15.75 1.03 -33.79
CA LYS A 182 16.58 2.26 -33.84
C LYS A 182 18.04 1.97 -33.55
N GLU A 183 18.34 1.01 -32.67
CA GLU A 183 19.70 0.56 -32.39
C GLU A 183 20.28 -0.31 -33.51
N TRP A 184 19.43 -0.96 -34.30
CA TRP A 184 19.78 -1.80 -35.44
C TRP A 184 20.15 -1.02 -36.73
N ASP A 185 20.23 0.32 -36.71
CA ASP A 185 20.52 1.12 -37.92
C ASP A 185 21.80 0.63 -38.66
N PRO A 186 21.65 0.03 -39.87
CA PRO A 186 22.79 -0.53 -40.61
C PRO A 186 23.83 0.52 -40.99
N ALA A 187 23.46 1.81 -41.05
CA ALA A 187 24.39 2.90 -41.36
C ALA A 187 25.50 3.06 -40.31
N CYS A 188 25.27 2.60 -39.06
CA CYS A 188 26.27 2.70 -38.00
C CYS A 188 27.40 1.65 -38.13
N ARG A 189 27.25 0.64 -39.00
CA ARG A 189 28.30 -0.34 -39.34
C ARG A 189 28.98 -0.06 -40.68
N SER A 190 29.44 1.18 -40.90
CA SER A 190 30.49 1.37 -41.91
C SER A 190 31.76 0.61 -41.46
N PRO A 191 32.33 -0.31 -42.25
CA PRO A 191 33.60 -0.91 -41.91
C PRO A 191 34.65 0.19 -41.95
N ARG A 192 35.28 0.49 -40.81
CA ARG A 192 36.45 1.38 -40.78
C ARG A 192 37.50 0.78 -41.72
N LYS A 193 37.65 1.37 -42.91
CA LYS A 193 38.77 1.05 -43.80
C LYS A 193 40.04 1.36 -43.01
N LEU A 194 40.81 0.33 -42.62
CA LEU A 194 42.17 0.53 -42.14
C LEU A 194 42.94 1.20 -43.27
N SER A 195 43.20 2.49 -43.14
CA SER A 195 44.03 3.22 -44.09
C SER A 195 45.47 2.76 -43.90
N THR A 196 45.95 1.94 -44.84
CA THR A 196 47.37 1.57 -44.97
C THR A 196 48.19 2.78 -45.43
N ALA A 197 48.34 3.76 -44.55
CA ALA A 197 49.24 4.89 -44.75
C ALA A 197 50.67 4.42 -44.49
N ARG A 198 51.45 4.27 -45.56
CA ARG A 198 52.88 3.98 -45.51
C ARG A 198 53.61 5.03 -44.69
N ALA A 199 54.21 4.62 -43.57
CA ALA A 199 55.32 5.36 -42.97
C ALA A 199 56.63 4.83 -43.59
N SER A 200 57.27 5.66 -44.42
CA SER A 200 58.58 5.39 -45.02
C SER A 200 59.65 6.29 -44.39
N GLN A 201 60.89 5.79 -44.33
CA GLN A 201 62.10 6.42 -43.77
C GLN A 201 62.19 6.42 -42.23
N ALA A 202 63.35 6.16 -41.62
CA ALA A 202 64.57 5.51 -42.11
C ALA A 202 65.39 4.99 -40.91
N CYS A 203 66.14 3.90 -41.09
CA CYS A 203 67.06 3.40 -40.07
C CYS A 203 68.39 4.18 -40.09
N VAL A 204 68.81 4.72 -38.95
CA VAL A 204 70.22 4.90 -38.60
C VAL A 204 70.37 4.52 -37.12
N GLY A 205 71.17 3.49 -36.83
CA GLY A 205 71.37 3.01 -35.47
C GLY A 205 72.71 3.45 -34.89
N SER A 206 72.85 3.37 -33.56
CA SER A 206 74.07 2.93 -32.83
C SER A 206 73.84 2.99 -31.31
N SER A 207 74.05 1.87 -30.63
CA SER A 207 74.47 1.82 -29.22
C SER A 207 76.00 2.13 -29.15
N PRO A 208 76.68 2.39 -28.01
CA PRO A 208 76.38 1.86 -26.66
C PRO A 208 76.79 2.69 -25.40
N SER A 209 76.48 2.12 -24.22
CA SER A 209 77.29 2.07 -22.99
C SER A 209 77.61 3.30 -22.10
N SER A 210 77.70 2.98 -20.79
CA SER A 210 78.65 3.48 -19.77
C SER A 210 78.23 4.57 -18.75
N SER A 211 77.97 4.09 -17.53
CA SER A 211 78.49 4.55 -16.23
C SER A 211 78.88 6.02 -15.95
N HIS A 212 78.27 6.60 -14.91
CA HIS A 212 78.92 7.09 -13.67
C HIS A 212 77.86 7.64 -12.69
N ARG A 213 78.05 7.88 -11.38
CA ARG A 213 78.83 7.31 -10.25
C ARG A 213 78.81 8.39 -9.14
N SER A 214 78.44 8.03 -7.89
CA SER A 214 78.63 8.85 -6.66
C SER A 214 77.70 10.08 -6.51
N ARG A 215 77.33 10.58 -5.32
CA ARG A 215 77.72 10.40 -3.88
C ARG A 215 76.45 10.63 -3.00
N ARG A 216 76.25 9.98 -1.84
CA ARG A 216 76.51 10.50 -0.45
C ARG A 216 76.21 12.01 -0.26
N SER A 217 75.54 12.50 0.80
CA SER A 217 75.13 11.94 2.11
C SER A 217 73.95 12.72 2.70
N ALA A 218 72.98 12.07 3.36
CA ALA A 218 72.72 12.14 4.82
C ALA A 218 72.90 13.51 5.53
N ASN A 219 71.80 14.06 6.09
CA ASN A 219 71.59 14.13 7.56
C ASN A 219 70.29 14.87 7.94
N SER A 220 69.48 14.26 8.81
CA SER A 220 68.58 14.96 9.75
C SER A 220 69.41 15.50 10.94
N PRO A 221 68.88 16.36 11.85
CA PRO A 221 68.18 15.78 13.02
C PRO A 221 67.12 16.65 13.78
N SER A 222 66.12 15.96 14.33
CA SER A 222 65.54 16.02 15.70
C SER A 222 65.02 17.31 16.41
N ASN A 223 63.82 17.12 17.02
CA ASN A 223 63.30 17.58 18.34
C ASN A 223 62.99 19.09 18.55
N VAL A 224 62.17 19.55 19.51
CA VAL A 224 61.37 18.96 20.66
C VAL A 224 59.89 19.51 20.54
N GLY A 225 58.82 19.14 21.27
CA GLY A 225 58.64 18.40 22.54
C GLY A 225 57.19 18.00 22.91
N ARG A 226 57.05 17.38 24.09
CA ARG A 226 55.90 16.62 24.66
C ARG A 226 54.89 17.46 25.46
N MET A 227 53.72 16.85 25.76
CA MET A 227 53.26 16.42 27.10
C MET A 227 51.94 15.63 26.96
N ASP A 228 51.50 14.76 27.88
CA ASP A 228 52.08 13.52 28.44
C ASP A 228 50.88 12.67 28.95
N LEU A 229 50.97 11.34 28.94
CA LEU A 229 49.92 10.44 29.46
C LEU A 229 50.53 9.12 29.96
N GLU A 230 50.44 8.88 31.26
CA GLU A 230 50.87 7.67 31.99
C GLU A 230 49.62 6.89 32.46
N SER A 231 49.60 5.58 32.74
CA SER A 231 50.61 4.50 32.71
C SER A 231 49.91 3.12 32.71
N GLY A 232 50.61 2.04 32.31
CA GLY A 232 50.18 0.63 32.48
C GLY A 232 50.76 0.01 33.78
N PRO A 233 51.07 -1.31 33.87
CA PRO A 233 50.97 -2.38 32.85
C PRO A 233 50.43 -3.75 33.36
N ASP A 234 50.22 -4.72 32.46
CA ASP A 234 50.92 -6.04 32.42
C ASP A 234 50.26 -7.02 31.42
N GLY A 235 50.97 -8.07 30.98
CA GLY A 235 50.41 -9.05 30.04
C GLY A 235 51.23 -10.33 29.79
N SER A 236 50.63 -11.24 29.03
CA SER A 236 51.22 -12.46 28.43
C SER A 236 50.32 -12.87 27.23
N VAL A 237 50.74 -12.94 25.97
CA VAL A 237 51.73 -13.80 25.26
C VAL A 237 51.11 -15.06 24.63
N ARG A 238 50.91 -14.99 23.29
CA ARG A 238 50.87 -16.08 22.27
C ARG A 238 49.67 -17.07 22.27
N GLU A 239 49.29 -17.70 21.16
CA GLU A 239 49.90 -17.80 19.81
C GLU A 239 48.84 -17.91 18.67
N ASN A 240 49.23 -17.62 17.43
CA ASN A 240 48.39 -17.73 16.22
C ASN A 240 48.46 -19.13 15.59
N LEU A 241 47.40 -19.56 14.91
CA LEU A 241 47.54 -20.38 13.69
C LEU A 241 46.51 -20.00 12.61
N VAL A 242 46.96 -20.04 11.36
CA VAL A 242 46.26 -19.59 10.15
C VAL A 242 46.11 -20.79 9.22
N CYS A 243 45.02 -20.85 8.43
CA CYS A 243 45.06 -21.31 7.04
C CYS A 243 43.74 -21.01 6.31
N GLU A 244 43.82 -20.20 5.25
CA GLU A 244 42.86 -20.20 4.14
C GLU A 244 43.17 -21.37 3.20
N MET A 245 42.18 -21.87 2.46
CA MET A 245 42.36 -22.26 1.06
C MET A 245 41.00 -22.35 0.33
N ASP A 246 41.04 -22.20 -0.99
CA ASP A 246 39.94 -21.71 -1.84
C ASP A 246 39.69 -22.65 -3.05
N VAL A 247 38.54 -22.49 -3.74
CA VAL A 247 38.10 -23.12 -5.02
C VAL A 247 37.99 -24.68 -5.08
N ASP A 248 37.07 -25.34 -5.82
CA ASP A 248 36.39 -24.99 -7.09
C ASP A 248 35.13 -25.85 -7.40
N THR A 249 34.42 -25.55 -8.50
CA THR A 249 33.19 -26.22 -9.00
C THR A 249 33.41 -27.47 -9.87
N ASP A 250 32.51 -28.49 -9.83
CA ASP A 250 31.60 -28.83 -10.97
C ASP A 250 30.64 -30.03 -10.72
N ALA A 251 29.70 -30.24 -11.66
CA ALA A 251 28.49 -31.09 -11.56
C ALA A 251 28.63 -32.62 -11.81
N ALA A 252 27.64 -33.42 -11.34
CA ALA A 252 27.15 -34.62 -12.04
C ALA A 252 25.75 -35.13 -11.55
N ILE A 253 25.01 -35.77 -12.46
CA ILE A 253 23.66 -36.36 -12.30
C ILE A 253 23.75 -37.88 -12.01
N SER A 254 22.86 -38.46 -11.20
CA SER A 254 22.30 -39.82 -11.44
C SER A 254 21.09 -40.19 -10.54
N THR A 255 20.28 -41.13 -11.03
CA THR A 255 18.98 -41.57 -10.45
C THR A 255 18.95 -43.10 -10.28
N ILE A 256 18.72 -43.62 -9.07
CA ILE A 256 18.44 -45.05 -8.73
C ILE A 256 17.61 -45.02 -7.42
N VAL A 257 16.32 -45.38 -7.29
CA VAL A 257 15.52 -46.61 -7.59
C VAL A 257 15.72 -47.78 -6.61
N ASP A 258 14.67 -48.02 -5.80
CA ASP A 258 14.27 -49.18 -4.98
C ASP A 258 15.23 -50.37 -4.69
N ARG A 259 15.20 -50.84 -3.44
CA ARG A 259 14.40 -52.03 -3.00
C ARG A 259 14.72 -52.45 -1.55
N ASN A 260 13.70 -52.79 -0.76
CA ASN A 260 13.52 -54.12 -0.13
C ASN A 260 12.34 -54.15 0.88
N LEU A 261 11.34 -55.00 0.58
CA LEU A 261 10.36 -55.57 1.53
C LEU A 261 10.89 -56.92 2.06
N PRO A 262 10.29 -57.46 3.14
CA PRO A 262 9.28 -58.53 2.98
C PRO A 262 8.00 -58.23 3.80
N ASP A 263 6.76 -58.54 3.40
CA ASP A 263 6.12 -59.73 2.76
C ASP A 263 5.33 -60.60 3.78
N ASP A 264 4.03 -60.28 3.85
CA ASP A 264 2.80 -61.04 4.09
C ASP A 264 2.62 -62.13 5.19
N GLY A 265 1.43 -62.08 5.80
CA GLY A 265 0.82 -63.13 6.63
C GLY A 265 -0.59 -62.76 7.09
N ALA A 266 -1.63 -63.23 6.38
CA ALA A 266 -3.02 -62.84 6.59
C ALA A 266 -3.82 -63.79 7.52
N SER A 267 -4.75 -63.22 8.31
CA SER A 267 -5.94 -63.93 8.82
C SER A 267 -6.96 -62.99 9.47
N GLU A 268 -8.23 -63.11 9.07
CA GLU A 268 -9.46 -62.65 9.74
C GLU A 268 -10.29 -63.90 10.13
N PRO A 269 -11.41 -63.79 10.88
CA PRO A 269 -11.86 -62.75 11.81
C PRO A 269 -12.24 -63.35 13.19
N ASP A 270 -12.69 -62.53 14.16
CA ASP A 270 -13.71 -62.97 15.13
C ASP A 270 -14.44 -61.80 15.80
N ALA A 271 -15.68 -62.02 16.23
CA ALA A 271 -16.59 -61.00 16.74
C ALA A 271 -16.95 -61.18 18.23
N ASN A 272 -17.11 -60.07 18.97
CA ASN A 272 -17.92 -59.84 20.19
C ASN A 272 -17.70 -58.36 20.58
N ALA A 273 -18.67 -57.44 20.61
CA ALA A 273 -19.92 -57.34 21.40
C ALA A 273 -19.73 -56.73 22.81
N GLU A 274 -20.65 -55.82 23.20
CA GLU A 274 -20.70 -54.99 24.43
C GLU A 274 -19.70 -53.79 24.47
N SER A 275 -20.05 -52.56 24.87
CA SER A 275 -21.35 -51.93 25.25
C SER A 275 -21.28 -50.38 25.20
N ASP A 276 -22.38 -49.73 24.79
CA ASP A 276 -22.70 -48.28 24.77
C ASP A 276 -22.74 -47.58 26.17
N PRO A 277 -22.99 -46.26 26.31
CA PRO A 277 -22.70 -45.10 25.42
C PRO A 277 -22.18 -43.84 26.19
N ASP A 278 -21.81 -42.74 25.50
CA ASP A 278 -22.18 -41.34 25.85
C ASP A 278 -21.48 -40.29 24.94
N TYR A 279 -22.15 -39.84 23.87
CA TYR A 279 -22.07 -38.44 23.40
C TYR A 279 -23.28 -38.11 22.51
N VAL A 280 -23.85 -36.91 22.69
CA VAL A 280 -25.16 -36.55 22.14
C VAL A 280 -24.99 -35.52 21.01
N ASP A 281 -25.46 -35.86 19.81
CA ASP A 281 -25.58 -34.93 18.68
C ASP A 281 -27.04 -34.45 18.55
N ASN A 282 -27.24 -33.14 18.44
CA ASN A 282 -28.56 -32.50 18.47
C ASN A 282 -28.82 -31.72 17.18
N VAL A 283 -29.22 -32.44 16.13
CA VAL A 283 -29.77 -31.85 14.89
C VAL A 283 -31.30 -31.91 14.97
N VAL A 284 -31.94 -30.76 15.16
CA VAL A 284 -33.40 -30.65 15.28
C VAL A 284 -34.03 -30.27 13.95
N HIS A 285 -34.70 -31.24 13.30
CA HIS A 285 -35.70 -30.96 12.27
C HIS A 285 -37.07 -30.65 12.91
N TRP A 286 -37.84 -29.75 12.29
CA TRP A 286 -39.24 -29.52 12.62
C TRP A 286 -40.11 -29.51 11.36
N GLU A 287 -41.14 -30.37 11.35
CA GLU A 287 -42.28 -30.29 10.43
C GLU A 287 -43.52 -29.68 11.14
N PRO A 288 -44.49 -29.11 10.40
CA PRO A 288 -45.60 -28.33 10.98
C PRO A 288 -46.93 -29.10 11.12
N VAL A 289 -47.75 -28.73 12.11
CA VAL A 289 -49.14 -29.21 12.31
C VAL A 289 -49.99 -28.09 12.99
N PRO A 290 -51.34 -28.13 13.04
CA PRO A 290 -52.13 -27.16 12.28
C PRO A 290 -53.11 -26.27 13.12
N SER A 291 -53.89 -25.48 12.38
CA SER A 291 -54.81 -24.40 12.81
C SER A 291 -56.04 -24.78 13.65
N THR A 292 -56.49 -23.84 14.49
CA THR A 292 -57.91 -23.57 14.81
C THR A 292 -58.19 -22.06 14.89
N SER A 293 -59.45 -21.67 14.71
CA SER A 293 -59.92 -20.30 14.46
C SER A 293 -60.47 -19.57 15.69
N ASP A 294 -60.55 -18.23 15.65
CA ASP A 294 -61.83 -17.48 15.55
C ASP A 294 -61.62 -15.94 15.46
N THR A 295 -62.56 -15.26 14.80
CA THR A 295 -62.52 -13.89 14.21
C THR A 295 -63.22 -12.81 15.12
N PRO A 296 -63.42 -11.50 14.74
CA PRO A 296 -63.19 -10.80 13.46
C PRO A 296 -62.63 -9.33 13.46
N ALA A 297 -62.20 -8.93 12.24
CA ALA A 297 -62.34 -7.62 11.57
C ALA A 297 -61.69 -6.32 12.12
N ASN A 298 -60.78 -5.74 11.30
CA ASN A 298 -61.19 -4.63 10.41
C ASN A 298 -60.30 -4.54 9.15
N GLU A 299 -60.81 -3.95 8.07
CA GLU A 299 -60.34 -4.15 6.69
C GLU A 299 -59.29 -3.15 6.19
N LEU A 300 -58.33 -3.62 5.38
CA LEU A 300 -57.67 -2.87 4.29
C LEU A 300 -57.33 -3.84 3.13
N PRO A 301 -57.66 -3.52 1.86
CA PRO A 301 -57.44 -4.43 0.73
C PRO A 301 -56.18 -4.13 -0.10
N GLY A 302 -55.61 -5.18 -0.72
CA GLY A 302 -54.82 -5.04 -1.95
C GLY A 302 -53.40 -5.60 -1.93
N GLU A 303 -53.25 -6.93 -1.92
CA GLU A 303 -51.97 -7.60 -2.22
C GLU A 303 -51.61 -7.53 -3.72
N CYS A 304 -50.32 -7.55 -4.03
CA CYS A 304 -49.78 -8.27 -5.19
C CYS A 304 -48.34 -8.72 -4.91
N SER A 305 -48.13 -10.03 -4.91
CA SER A 305 -46.85 -10.70 -4.68
C SER A 305 -45.93 -10.66 -5.93
N GLY A 306 -44.62 -10.68 -5.70
CA GLY A 306 -43.63 -10.84 -6.77
C GLY A 306 -42.19 -10.89 -6.24
N ASP A 307 -41.47 -11.97 -6.53
CA ASP A 307 -40.10 -12.20 -6.07
C ASP A 307 -39.11 -11.14 -6.57
N ILE A 308 -38.34 -10.53 -5.65
CA ILE A 308 -37.17 -9.72 -6.01
C ILE A 308 -35.91 -10.57 -5.81
N ARG A 309 -35.59 -11.40 -6.81
CA ARG A 309 -34.20 -11.75 -7.08
C ARG A 309 -33.49 -10.49 -7.57
N ALA A 310 -32.45 -10.04 -6.87
CA ALA A 310 -31.61 -8.94 -7.30
C ALA A 310 -30.89 -9.30 -8.61
N ALA A 311 -31.45 -8.89 -9.74
CA ALA A 311 -30.88 -9.09 -11.06
C ALA A 311 -29.88 -7.97 -11.37
N TYR A 312 -28.64 -8.34 -11.65
CA TYR A 312 -27.69 -7.45 -12.32
C TYR A 312 -28.25 -7.00 -13.67
N PRO A 313 -28.07 -5.73 -14.09
CA PRO A 313 -28.44 -5.30 -15.43
C PRO A 313 -27.59 -6.03 -16.49
N PRO A 314 -28.20 -6.52 -17.59
CA PRO A 314 -27.46 -7.21 -18.64
C PRO A 314 -26.61 -6.23 -19.47
N PRO A 315 -25.50 -6.71 -20.08
CA PRO A 315 -24.58 -5.86 -20.84
C PRO A 315 -25.24 -5.30 -22.11
N ILE A 316 -24.95 -4.02 -22.41
CA ILE A 316 -25.42 -3.31 -23.59
C ILE A 316 -24.81 -3.94 -24.85
N GLY A 317 -25.66 -4.49 -25.71
CA GLY A 317 -25.26 -5.03 -27.01
C GLY A 317 -24.96 -3.93 -28.03
N LEU A 318 -23.83 -4.06 -28.74
CA LEU A 318 -23.49 -3.21 -29.88
C LEU A 318 -24.38 -3.54 -31.09
N PRO A 319 -24.87 -2.54 -31.86
CA PRO A 319 -25.59 -2.78 -33.11
C PRO A 319 -24.66 -3.25 -34.23
N PRO A 320 -25.15 -4.02 -35.22
CA PRO A 320 -24.35 -4.54 -36.32
C PRO A 320 -23.98 -3.46 -37.36
N PRO A 321 -22.89 -3.64 -38.13
CA PRO A 321 -22.45 -2.67 -39.13
C PRO A 321 -23.36 -2.66 -40.36
N SER A 322 -23.83 -1.48 -40.76
CA SER A 322 -24.52 -1.26 -42.02
C SER A 322 -23.54 -1.03 -43.20
N SER A 323 -23.99 -1.41 -44.40
CA SER A 323 -23.20 -1.49 -45.63
C SER A 323 -22.75 -0.14 -46.21
N ALA A 324 -21.69 -0.21 -47.02
CA ALA A 324 -21.00 0.93 -47.63
C ALA A 324 -21.78 1.71 -48.71
N THR A 325 -21.33 2.95 -48.95
CA THR A 325 -21.41 3.65 -50.24
C THR A 325 -20.09 4.40 -50.49
N GLU A 326 -19.51 4.22 -51.68
CA GLU A 326 -18.25 4.83 -52.11
C GLU A 326 -18.44 6.27 -52.62
N ALA A 327 -17.43 7.13 -52.45
CA ALA A 327 -17.25 8.32 -53.29
C ALA A 327 -15.80 8.88 -53.29
N GLY A 328 -15.17 8.90 -54.47
CA GLY A 328 -14.40 10.06 -54.95
C GLY A 328 -12.96 10.30 -54.45
N THR A 329 -11.97 9.86 -55.23
CA THR A 329 -10.54 10.21 -55.15
C THR A 329 -10.19 11.69 -55.36
N ALA A 330 -9.16 12.17 -54.63
CA ALA A 330 -8.10 13.04 -55.17
C ALA A 330 -6.84 13.03 -54.23
N PRO A 331 -5.60 12.88 -54.75
CA PRO A 331 -4.39 12.93 -53.92
C PRO A 331 -3.80 14.33 -53.83
N LEU A 332 -3.55 14.83 -52.63
CA LEU A 332 -2.76 16.05 -52.40
C LEU A 332 -1.32 15.69 -52.05
N GLN A 333 -0.37 16.12 -52.89
CA GLN A 333 1.05 16.11 -52.58
C GLN A 333 1.36 17.17 -51.52
N VAL A 334 2.19 16.84 -50.53
CA VAL A 334 2.75 17.82 -49.59
C VAL A 334 4.27 17.62 -49.51
N GLU A 335 5.00 18.69 -49.78
CA GLU A 335 6.46 18.69 -49.86
C GLU A 335 7.14 18.58 -48.48
N SER A 336 8.34 18.03 -48.48
CA SER A 336 9.22 17.96 -47.32
C SER A 336 9.87 19.31 -47.00
N SER A 337 9.59 19.89 -45.84
CA SER A 337 10.56 20.81 -45.18
C SER A 337 10.39 20.78 -43.66
N GLY A 338 11.52 20.89 -42.95
CA GLY A 338 11.63 20.41 -41.58
C GLY A 338 11.01 21.31 -40.51
N ARG A 339 10.28 20.70 -39.56
CA ARG A 339 10.08 21.26 -38.22
C ARG A 339 9.87 20.17 -37.15
N PHE A 340 10.95 19.44 -36.82
CA PHE A 340 10.96 18.49 -35.69
C PHE A 340 10.76 19.22 -34.35
N LYS A 341 9.49 19.35 -33.92
CA LYS A 341 9.12 19.45 -32.50
C LYS A 341 8.39 18.16 -32.14
N ARG A 342 8.87 17.47 -31.10
CA ARG A 342 8.35 16.17 -30.64
C ARG A 342 6.83 16.24 -30.36
N LEU A 343 6.02 15.65 -31.24
CA LEU A 343 4.67 15.21 -30.88
C LEU A 343 4.77 13.88 -30.11
N ASN A 344 4.93 13.95 -28.80
CA ASN A 344 4.64 12.83 -27.89
C ASN A 344 3.37 13.15 -27.11
N ALA A 345 2.22 13.21 -27.79
CA ALA A 345 0.93 13.59 -27.17
C ALA A 345 -0.35 13.12 -27.89
N GLN A 346 -0.26 12.44 -29.05
CA GLN A 346 -1.42 12.18 -29.92
C GLN A 346 -1.62 10.70 -30.28
N LEU A 347 -1.44 9.84 -29.27
CA LEU A 347 -2.16 8.56 -29.14
C LEU A 347 -2.90 8.56 -27.80
N LEU A 348 -3.70 9.60 -27.57
CA LEU A 348 -4.69 9.64 -26.49
C LEU A 348 -5.90 8.75 -26.88
N VAL A 349 -5.66 7.43 -26.85
CA VAL A 349 -6.74 6.48 -26.58
C VAL A 349 -7.32 6.84 -25.20
N GLY A 350 -8.62 6.64 -24.99
CA GLY A 350 -9.38 7.22 -23.87
C GLY A 350 -8.66 7.15 -22.52
N ARG A 351 -8.68 8.26 -21.78
CA ARG A 351 -8.19 8.29 -20.39
C ARG A 351 -9.17 7.50 -19.51
N ASP A 352 -8.96 6.20 -19.46
CA ASP A 352 -9.41 5.38 -18.34
C ASP A 352 -8.79 5.91 -17.03
N ASP A 353 -9.32 5.48 -15.88
CA ASP A 353 -8.84 5.90 -14.56
C ASP A 353 -7.32 5.62 -14.43
N ASP A 354 -6.53 6.62 -14.03
CA ASP A 354 -5.07 6.47 -13.81
C ASP A 354 -4.87 5.94 -12.38
N ILE A 355 -5.17 4.65 -12.27
CA ILE A 355 -5.28 3.87 -11.04
C ILE A 355 -3.87 3.75 -10.43
N SER A 356 -3.46 4.81 -9.74
CA SER A 356 -2.25 4.92 -8.90
C SER A 356 -2.62 4.94 -7.41
N ASP A 357 -3.88 4.61 -7.13
CA ASP A 357 -4.56 4.87 -5.89
C ASP A 357 -4.16 3.91 -4.75
N THR A 358 -4.42 4.37 -3.53
CA THR A 358 -4.40 3.59 -2.29
C THR A 358 -5.77 3.76 -1.64
N VAL A 359 -6.26 2.71 -0.97
CA VAL A 359 -7.47 2.80 -0.14
C VAL A 359 -7.08 2.88 1.32
N GLY A 360 -7.91 3.51 2.15
CA GLY A 360 -7.56 3.71 3.55
C GLY A 360 -8.69 4.22 4.42
N ALA A 361 -8.54 3.99 5.73
CA ALA A 361 -9.50 4.41 6.74
C ALA A 361 -8.82 4.90 8.03
N ILE A 362 -9.48 5.84 8.71
CA ILE A 362 -9.15 6.29 10.06
C ILE A 362 -10.43 6.21 10.90
N ALA A 363 -10.39 5.52 12.03
CA ALA A 363 -11.53 5.36 12.93
C ALA A 363 -11.23 5.88 14.34
N ILE A 364 -12.28 6.29 15.04
CA ILE A 364 -12.27 6.59 16.48
C ILE A 364 -13.42 5.83 17.13
N ASP A 365 -13.13 5.06 18.18
CA ASP A 365 -14.15 4.29 18.91
C ASP A 365 -14.84 5.09 20.03
N CYS A 366 -15.82 4.44 20.68
CA CYS A 366 -16.57 5.05 21.77
C CYS A 366 -15.76 5.25 23.06
N TYR A 367 -14.52 4.76 23.13
CA TYR A 367 -13.58 5.05 24.21
C TYR A 367 -12.65 6.22 23.83
N GLY A 368 -12.67 6.64 22.57
CA GLY A 368 -11.83 7.72 22.03
C GLY A 368 -10.46 7.24 21.53
N ASN A 369 -10.24 5.93 21.41
CA ASN A 369 -9.05 5.39 20.79
C ASN A 369 -9.10 5.65 19.28
N ILE A 370 -7.99 6.08 18.69
CA ILE A 370 -7.85 6.28 17.25
C ILE A 370 -7.12 5.08 16.61
N ALA A 371 -7.50 4.68 15.41
CA ALA A 371 -6.75 3.72 14.61
C ALA A 371 -6.76 4.15 13.14
N ALA A 372 -5.77 3.69 12.37
CA ALA A 372 -5.69 3.98 10.95
C ALA A 372 -5.11 2.80 10.17
N GLY A 373 -5.46 2.69 8.89
CA GLY A 373 -4.93 1.65 8.01
C GLY A 373 -5.07 1.99 6.53
N SER A 374 -4.24 1.35 5.72
CA SER A 374 -4.25 1.47 4.26
C SER A 374 -3.90 0.16 3.57
N SER A 375 -4.33 0.04 2.31
CA SER A 375 -4.04 -1.09 1.42
C SER A 375 -3.87 -0.61 -0.02
N SER A 376 -2.94 -1.22 -0.77
CA SER A 376 -2.71 -0.91 -2.19
C SER A 376 -2.12 -2.11 -2.95
N GLY A 377 -2.51 -2.28 -4.22
CA GLY A 377 -1.80 -3.12 -5.20
C GLY A 377 -0.52 -2.48 -5.75
N GLY A 378 -0.31 -1.18 -5.50
CA GLY A 378 0.80 -0.41 -6.02
C GLY A 378 0.64 -0.01 -7.51
N ILE A 379 1.76 0.31 -8.17
CA ILE A 379 1.73 0.79 -9.56
C ILE A 379 1.57 -0.34 -10.57
N GLY A 380 0.93 -0.04 -11.69
CA GLY A 380 0.85 -0.93 -12.85
C GLY A 380 2.21 -1.34 -13.38
N MET A 381 2.32 -2.59 -13.83
CA MET A 381 3.54 -3.19 -14.39
C MET A 381 4.75 -3.14 -13.43
N LYS A 382 4.53 -3.05 -12.11
CA LYS A 382 5.62 -3.03 -11.13
C LYS A 382 6.50 -4.27 -11.24
N HIS A 383 7.80 -4.10 -10.97
CA HIS A 383 8.68 -5.24 -10.74
C HIS A 383 8.17 -6.02 -9.52
N CYS A 384 8.13 -7.35 -9.62
CA CYS A 384 7.71 -8.22 -8.51
C CYS A 384 8.61 -7.98 -7.29
N GLY A 385 8.03 -7.97 -6.10
CA GLY A 385 8.67 -7.57 -4.84
C GLY A 385 8.71 -6.05 -4.60
N ARG A 386 8.21 -5.19 -5.51
CA ARG A 386 8.12 -3.74 -5.23
C ARG A 386 7.06 -3.48 -4.17
N THR A 387 7.55 -3.18 -2.98
CA THR A 387 6.79 -2.70 -1.83
C THR A 387 6.60 -1.17 -1.89
N GLY A 388 5.36 -0.69 -1.73
CA GLY A 388 4.98 0.72 -1.70
C GLY A 388 4.64 1.27 -0.30
N PRO A 389 4.19 2.54 -0.21
CA PRO A 389 3.87 3.21 1.06
C PRO A 389 2.89 2.48 1.97
N ALA A 390 1.93 1.75 1.40
CA ALA A 390 0.90 1.06 2.18
C ALA A 390 1.46 -0.04 3.08
N ALA A 391 2.67 -0.56 2.82
CA ALA A 391 3.38 -1.48 3.73
C ALA A 391 4.32 -0.75 4.72
N LEU A 392 4.56 0.55 4.50
CA LEU A 392 5.58 1.31 5.22
C LEU A 392 4.92 2.19 6.29
N VAL A 393 4.97 1.70 7.52
CA VAL A 393 4.53 2.43 8.73
C VAL A 393 5.22 3.80 8.79
N GLY A 394 4.45 4.86 9.04
CA GLY A 394 4.95 6.24 9.00
C GLY A 394 5.02 6.85 7.60
N VAL A 395 4.79 6.08 6.53
CA VAL A 395 4.75 6.59 5.15
C VAL A 395 3.33 6.57 4.59
N GLY A 396 2.71 5.38 4.48
CA GLY A 396 1.33 5.23 4.00
C GLY A 396 0.30 5.46 5.10
N THR A 397 0.63 5.11 6.35
CA THR A 397 -0.24 5.26 7.52
C THR A 397 0.57 5.63 8.75
N ALA A 398 0.08 6.57 9.55
CA ALA A 398 0.68 6.98 10.82
C ALA A 398 -0.41 7.33 11.86
N VAL A 399 -0.12 7.05 13.13
CA VAL A 399 -0.94 7.44 14.29
C VAL A 399 -0.02 8.05 15.34
N VAL A 400 -0.39 9.23 15.86
CA VAL A 400 0.18 9.81 17.08
C VAL A 400 -0.79 9.47 18.23
N PRO A 401 -0.35 8.67 19.22
CA PRO A 401 -1.18 8.23 20.32
C PRO A 401 -1.49 9.36 21.31
N VAL A 402 -2.43 9.13 22.23
CA VAL A 402 -2.67 10.05 23.35
C VAL A 402 -1.52 9.95 24.36
N GLU A 403 -0.85 11.07 24.64
CA GLU A 403 0.14 11.15 25.72
C GLU A 403 -0.57 11.09 27.10
N PRO A 404 -0.17 10.20 28.04
CA PRO A 404 -0.85 10.02 29.33
C PRO A 404 -0.96 11.26 30.25
N LYS A 405 -0.30 12.37 29.91
CA LYS A 405 -0.32 13.64 30.67
C LYS A 405 -0.95 14.81 29.90
N ASP A 406 -1.47 14.57 28.69
CA ASP A 406 -2.14 15.59 27.91
C ASP A 406 -3.61 15.75 28.33
N GLU A 407 -3.93 16.90 28.97
CA GLU A 407 -5.30 17.26 29.37
C GLU A 407 -6.26 17.39 28.18
N SER A 408 -5.74 17.72 27.00
CA SER A 408 -6.52 17.79 25.76
C SER A 408 -6.82 16.41 25.16
N ALA A 409 -6.17 15.36 25.68
CA ALA A 409 -6.20 13.98 25.21
C ALA A 409 -6.14 13.89 23.68
N THR A 410 -5.21 14.66 23.11
CA THR A 410 -5.03 14.80 21.67
C THR A 410 -4.47 13.50 21.10
N SER A 411 -5.05 13.06 20.01
CA SER A 411 -4.48 12.04 19.14
C SER A 411 -4.72 12.43 17.69
N ALA A 412 -3.87 11.95 16.80
CA ALA A 412 -3.99 12.26 15.39
C ALA A 412 -3.62 11.04 14.55
N ALA A 413 -4.14 10.98 13.32
CA ALA A 413 -3.76 9.97 12.35
C ALA A 413 -3.73 10.56 10.95
N ALA A 414 -2.91 9.97 10.08
CA ALA A 414 -2.87 10.30 8.66
C ALA A 414 -2.72 9.04 7.81
N VAL A 415 -3.41 9.03 6.66
CA VAL A 415 -3.32 8.02 5.61
C VAL A 415 -3.10 8.72 4.27
N THR A 416 -2.29 8.13 3.39
CA THR A 416 -1.84 8.78 2.16
C THR A 416 -1.97 7.91 0.90
N SER A 417 -2.12 8.55 -0.26
CA SER A 417 -2.22 7.95 -1.60
C SER A 417 -1.41 8.77 -2.61
N GLY A 418 -0.93 8.17 -3.70
CA GLY A 418 -0.21 8.88 -4.78
C GLY A 418 1.15 8.25 -5.14
N THR A 419 2.12 9.07 -5.55
CA THR A 419 3.44 8.63 -6.03
C THR A 419 4.28 8.03 -4.90
N GLY A 420 4.26 6.71 -4.78
CA GLY A 420 4.80 6.02 -3.61
C GLY A 420 6.29 6.27 -3.31
N GLU A 421 7.13 6.35 -4.33
CA GLU A 421 8.56 6.67 -4.20
C GLU A 421 8.78 8.06 -3.58
N HIS A 422 7.95 9.05 -3.91
CA HIS A 422 8.03 10.39 -3.35
C HIS A 422 7.50 10.41 -1.92
N MET A 423 6.39 9.70 -1.65
CA MET A 423 5.80 9.59 -0.31
C MET A 423 6.81 8.97 0.67
N ALA A 424 7.48 7.89 0.26
CA ALA A 424 8.56 7.23 1.02
C ALA A 424 9.75 8.17 1.24
N THR A 425 10.18 8.88 0.20
CA THR A 425 11.26 9.89 0.28
C THR A 425 10.96 10.99 1.30
N THR A 426 9.69 11.33 1.54
CA THR A 426 9.25 12.42 2.43
C THR A 426 8.67 11.97 3.77
N MET A 427 8.54 10.66 4.01
CA MET A 427 7.82 10.07 5.16
C MET A 427 6.40 10.66 5.31
N ALA A 428 5.63 10.66 4.23
CA ALA A 428 4.46 11.51 4.05
C ALA A 428 3.42 11.49 5.18
N ALA A 429 2.93 10.31 5.60
CA ALA A 429 1.93 10.20 6.68
C ALA A 429 2.49 10.68 8.03
N GLY A 430 3.68 10.22 8.41
CA GLY A 430 4.36 10.57 9.67
C GLY A 430 4.64 12.07 9.76
N LEU A 431 5.17 12.65 8.69
CA LEU A 431 5.39 14.09 8.59
C LEU A 431 4.08 14.86 8.73
N CYS A 432 3.02 14.44 8.03
CA CYS A 432 1.75 15.15 8.08
C CYS A 432 1.08 15.07 9.45
N VAL A 433 1.03 13.89 10.06
CA VAL A 433 0.34 13.71 11.34
C VAL A 433 1.00 14.54 12.45
N GLU A 434 2.33 14.66 12.46
CA GLU A 434 3.08 15.52 13.40
C GLU A 434 2.73 17.01 13.25
N ARG A 435 2.58 17.49 12.01
CA ARG A 435 2.20 18.89 11.72
C ARG A 435 0.76 19.20 12.14
N ILE A 436 -0.15 18.26 11.91
CA ILE A 436 -1.57 18.35 12.33
C ILE A 436 -1.70 18.25 13.85
N TYR A 437 -1.05 17.29 14.48
CA TYR A 437 -1.04 17.10 15.93
C TYR A 437 -0.56 18.37 16.64
N SER A 438 0.60 18.90 16.22
CA SER A 438 1.23 20.05 16.85
C SER A 438 0.69 21.42 16.40
N SER A 439 -0.19 21.47 15.39
CA SER A 439 -0.68 22.73 14.78
C SER A 439 0.46 23.65 14.30
N ILE A 440 1.44 23.09 13.59
CA ILE A 440 2.63 23.83 13.11
C ILE A 440 2.88 23.64 11.62
N ARG A 441 3.55 24.63 11.00
CA ARG A 441 4.21 24.47 9.70
C ARG A 441 5.68 24.85 9.76
N LYS A 442 6.46 24.28 8.85
CA LYS A 442 7.86 24.68 8.61
C LYS A 442 7.91 26.04 7.91
N VAL A 443 8.67 26.98 8.45
CA VAL A 443 8.79 28.33 7.89
C VAL A 443 9.60 28.29 6.57
N PRO A 444 9.04 28.76 5.44
CA PRO A 444 9.75 28.76 4.16
C PRO A 444 11.10 29.49 4.23
N GLY A 445 12.15 28.85 3.70
CA GLY A 445 13.50 29.42 3.68
C GLY A 445 14.25 29.43 5.02
N LYS A 446 13.65 28.99 6.13
CA LYS A 446 14.31 28.90 7.46
C LYS A 446 14.36 27.45 7.96
N PRO A 447 15.46 26.70 7.70
CA PRO A 447 15.62 25.33 8.16
C PRO A 447 15.42 25.20 9.68
N GLY A 448 14.75 24.13 10.11
CA GLY A 448 14.49 23.84 11.53
C GLY A 448 13.55 24.81 12.26
N THR A 449 13.04 25.84 11.60
CA THR A 449 12.12 26.82 12.22
C THR A 449 10.68 26.45 11.92
N PHE A 450 9.84 26.45 12.96
CA PHE A 450 8.41 26.18 12.88
C PHE A 450 7.62 27.36 13.42
N GLU A 451 6.40 27.54 12.90
CA GLU A 451 5.43 28.52 13.39
C GLU A 451 4.07 27.86 13.59
N GLU A 452 3.33 28.31 14.59
CA GLU A 452 1.99 27.85 14.94
C GLU A 452 0.97 28.36 13.91
N VAL A 453 0.10 27.45 13.43
CA VAL A 453 -0.88 27.70 12.37
C VAL A 453 -2.10 26.79 12.55
N THR A 454 -3.18 27.06 11.82
CA THR A 454 -4.30 26.12 11.75
C THR A 454 -3.90 24.81 11.05
N GLU A 455 -4.61 23.73 11.35
CA GLU A 455 -4.39 22.42 10.73
C GLU A 455 -4.54 22.45 9.20
N ASP A 456 -5.47 23.28 8.68
CA ASP A 456 -5.64 23.53 7.24
C ASP A 456 -4.40 24.18 6.60
N GLU A 457 -3.75 25.12 7.30
CA GLU A 457 -2.51 25.75 6.85
C GLU A 457 -1.30 24.82 6.99
N ALA A 458 -1.28 23.99 8.04
CA ALA A 458 -0.28 22.95 8.25
C ALA A 458 -0.32 21.90 7.12
N LEU A 459 -1.50 21.36 6.81
CA LEU A 459 -1.72 20.38 5.75
C LEU A 459 -1.28 20.92 4.37
N LYS A 460 -1.67 22.16 4.07
CA LYS A 460 -1.27 22.84 2.84
C LYS A 460 0.24 22.99 2.75
N ALA A 461 0.88 23.43 3.84
CA ALA A 461 2.32 23.60 3.89
C ALA A 461 3.09 22.27 3.77
N VAL A 462 2.56 21.16 4.31
CA VAL A 462 3.12 19.82 4.09
C VAL A 462 3.16 19.51 2.61
N ILE A 463 2.05 19.69 1.88
CA ILE A 463 1.98 19.36 0.45
C ILE A 463 2.84 20.32 -0.39
N GLU A 464 2.70 21.64 -0.22
CA GLU A 464 3.40 22.64 -1.05
C GLU A 464 4.91 22.74 -0.72
N ASN A 465 5.27 22.77 0.56
CA ASN A 465 6.63 23.13 0.99
C ASN A 465 7.49 21.93 1.43
N GLU A 466 6.89 20.87 1.98
CA GLU A 466 7.66 19.72 2.49
C GLU A 466 7.62 18.51 1.55
N PHE A 467 6.53 18.28 0.81
CA PHE A 467 6.42 17.25 -0.25
C PHE A 467 6.88 17.79 -1.62
N MET A 468 6.09 18.66 -2.25
CA MET A 468 6.45 19.26 -3.55
C MET A 468 7.71 20.12 -3.45
N GLY A 469 8.02 20.64 -2.26
CA GLY A 469 9.23 21.38 -1.98
C GLY A 469 10.51 20.53 -1.89
N HIS A 470 10.39 19.22 -1.68
CA HIS A 470 11.50 18.33 -1.33
C HIS A 470 12.53 18.19 -2.46
N PRO A 471 13.86 18.22 -2.18
CA PRO A 471 14.89 18.07 -3.22
C PRO A 471 14.77 16.78 -4.03
N GLY A 472 14.51 15.64 -3.37
CA GLY A 472 14.35 14.34 -4.04
C GLY A 472 13.09 14.23 -4.91
N VAL A 473 12.04 14.99 -4.58
CA VAL A 473 10.81 15.06 -5.38
C VAL A 473 11.03 15.98 -6.59
N LYS A 474 11.58 17.18 -6.37
CA LYS A 474 11.90 18.16 -7.43
C LYS A 474 12.94 17.68 -8.45
N ALA A 475 13.92 16.88 -8.01
CA ALA A 475 14.93 16.31 -8.88
C ALA A 475 14.48 15.01 -9.57
N SER A 476 13.30 14.49 -9.24
CA SER A 476 12.76 13.27 -9.84
C SER A 476 12.27 13.54 -11.28
N HIS A 477 12.38 12.51 -12.11
CA HIS A 477 11.73 12.48 -13.43
C HIS A 477 10.29 11.94 -13.34
N CYS A 478 9.93 11.29 -12.24
CA CYS A 478 8.57 10.83 -11.97
C CYS A 478 7.66 12.01 -11.62
N HIS A 479 6.37 11.89 -11.96
CA HIS A 479 5.39 12.90 -11.58
C HIS A 479 5.09 12.86 -10.08
N ALA A 480 4.96 14.02 -9.44
CA ALA A 480 4.77 14.14 -8.00
C ALA A 480 3.30 14.38 -7.65
N ALA A 481 2.63 13.31 -7.22
CA ALA A 481 1.23 13.29 -6.83
C ALA A 481 1.10 12.80 -5.38
N ILE A 482 0.25 13.46 -4.59
CA ILE A 482 -0.12 13.04 -3.24
C ILE A 482 -1.55 13.47 -2.91
N GLY A 483 -2.28 12.58 -2.24
CA GLY A 483 -3.43 12.90 -1.41
C GLY A 483 -3.19 12.43 0.02
N ILE A 484 -3.64 13.22 0.98
CA ILE A 484 -3.52 12.97 2.41
C ILE A 484 -4.90 13.12 3.03
N MET A 485 -5.31 12.10 3.79
CA MET A 485 -6.48 12.10 4.66
C MET A 485 -5.99 12.09 6.11
N ALA A 486 -6.41 13.05 6.93
CA ALA A 486 -5.95 13.19 8.31
C ALA A 486 -7.12 13.42 9.28
N VAL A 487 -6.94 13.00 10.53
CA VAL A 487 -7.87 13.25 11.63
C VAL A 487 -7.10 13.75 12.84
N LYS A 488 -7.65 14.75 13.53
CA LYS A 488 -7.22 15.19 14.87
C LYS A 488 -8.40 15.06 15.83
N ARG A 489 -8.20 14.38 16.95
CA ARG A 489 -9.19 14.21 18.02
C ARG A 489 -8.68 14.88 19.27
N THR A 490 -9.52 15.64 19.96
CA THR A 490 -9.26 16.23 21.29
C THR A 490 -10.46 15.99 22.21
N THR A 491 -10.39 16.41 23.47
CA THR A 491 -11.57 16.42 24.38
C THR A 491 -12.66 17.45 24.01
N GLU A 492 -12.45 18.26 22.96
CA GLU A 492 -13.42 19.21 22.43
C GLU A 492 -14.17 18.70 21.20
N GLY A 493 -13.52 17.90 20.35
CA GLY A 493 -14.02 17.57 19.02
C GLY A 493 -13.17 16.58 18.23
N ILE A 494 -13.70 16.21 17.08
CA ILE A 494 -13.05 15.41 16.04
C ILE A 494 -13.00 16.26 14.78
N ALA A 495 -11.80 16.50 14.26
CA ALA A 495 -11.53 17.27 13.07
C ALA A 495 -11.02 16.34 11.96
N PHE A 496 -11.73 16.31 10.83
CA PHE A 496 -11.36 15.59 9.62
C PHE A 496 -10.76 16.57 8.62
N PHE A 497 -9.63 16.24 8.00
CA PHE A 497 -8.96 17.06 6.99
C PHE A 497 -8.57 16.21 5.78
N PHE A 498 -8.63 16.80 4.59
CA PHE A 498 -7.99 16.23 3.41
C PHE A 498 -7.27 17.30 2.62
N GLY A 499 -6.20 16.89 1.93
CA GLY A 499 -5.44 17.75 1.02
C GLY A 499 -4.81 16.91 -0.07
N HIS A 500 -4.88 17.34 -1.32
CA HIS A 500 -4.27 16.64 -2.45
C HIS A 500 -3.83 17.60 -3.55
N ASN A 501 -2.81 17.20 -4.31
CA ASN A 501 -2.48 17.82 -5.59
C ASN A 501 -2.86 16.93 -6.79
N THR A 502 -3.49 15.78 -6.59
CA THR A 502 -3.99 14.91 -7.66
C THR A 502 -5.16 15.56 -8.42
N ASP A 503 -5.55 15.00 -9.56
CA ASP A 503 -6.72 15.49 -10.31
C ASP A 503 -8.03 15.30 -9.51
N SER A 504 -8.09 14.26 -8.67
CA SER A 504 -9.25 13.90 -7.85
C SER A 504 -8.90 13.10 -6.59
N PHE A 505 -9.80 13.12 -5.60
CA PHE A 505 -9.72 12.35 -4.36
C PHE A 505 -11.13 11.96 -3.88
N ALA A 506 -11.43 10.65 -3.82
CA ALA A 506 -12.73 10.12 -3.39
C ALA A 506 -12.74 9.79 -1.89
N ILE A 507 -13.62 10.43 -1.11
CA ILE A 507 -13.60 10.40 0.37
C ILE A 507 -15.02 10.29 0.95
N ALA A 508 -15.18 9.63 2.11
CA ALA A 508 -16.40 9.66 2.93
C ALA A 508 -16.08 9.80 4.43
N SER A 509 -16.85 10.63 5.15
CA SER A 509 -16.76 10.81 6.61
C SER A 509 -18.10 10.52 7.29
N MET A 510 -18.09 9.87 8.45
CA MET A 510 -19.30 9.67 9.26
C MET A 510 -18.95 9.68 10.75
N THR A 511 -19.77 10.34 11.55
CA THR A 511 -19.76 10.26 13.02
C THR A 511 -20.96 9.49 13.53
N SER A 512 -20.93 9.02 14.78
CA SER A 512 -22.05 8.27 15.35
C SER A 512 -23.35 9.09 15.46
N ASP A 513 -23.22 10.42 15.54
CA ASP A 513 -24.30 11.41 15.54
C ASP A 513 -24.88 11.68 14.13
N ASP A 514 -24.20 11.28 13.05
CA ASP A 514 -24.68 11.46 11.68
C ASP A 514 -25.72 10.38 11.29
N PRO A 515 -26.76 10.75 10.52
CA PRO A 515 -27.72 9.80 9.98
C PRO A 515 -27.11 8.96 8.85
N GLU A 516 -26.22 9.53 8.04
CA GLU A 516 -25.58 8.93 6.87
C GLU A 516 -24.16 9.49 6.65
N PRO A 517 -23.26 8.80 5.92
CA PRO A 517 -21.95 9.34 5.58
C PRO A 517 -22.00 10.55 4.63
N CYS A 518 -21.19 11.56 4.94
CA CYS A 518 -20.91 12.67 4.04
C CYS A 518 -19.81 12.27 3.05
N CYS A 519 -20.17 12.08 1.78
CA CYS A 519 -19.27 11.65 0.70
C CYS A 519 -18.89 12.84 -0.20
N LEU A 520 -17.65 12.86 -0.70
CA LEU A 520 -17.12 13.92 -1.54
C LEU A 520 -16.13 13.36 -2.58
N MET A 521 -16.34 13.67 -3.85
CA MET A 521 -15.31 13.61 -4.88
C MET A 521 -14.64 14.98 -4.96
N SER A 522 -13.52 15.15 -4.27
CA SER A 522 -12.75 16.37 -4.39
C SER A 522 -12.06 16.38 -5.75
N ARG A 523 -12.12 17.49 -6.49
CA ARG A 523 -11.50 17.63 -7.83
C ARG A 523 -10.64 18.88 -7.91
N ASN A 524 -9.50 18.74 -8.59
CA ASN A 524 -8.49 19.79 -8.73
C ASN A 524 -8.31 20.18 -10.20
N LYS A 525 -7.73 21.35 -10.45
CA LYS A 525 -7.40 21.83 -11.81
C LYS A 525 -5.89 21.67 -12.07
N GLY A 526 -5.42 20.43 -11.91
CA GLY A 526 -4.06 19.99 -12.16
C GLY A 526 -3.06 20.19 -11.01
N TYR A 527 -1.95 19.47 -11.12
CA TYR A 527 -0.95 19.18 -10.09
C TYR A 527 -0.14 20.35 -9.50
N SER A 528 -0.36 21.58 -9.98
CA SER A 528 0.33 22.78 -9.51
C SER A 528 -0.38 23.50 -8.36
N LYS A 529 -1.53 22.98 -7.91
CA LYS A 529 -2.34 23.52 -6.82
C LYS A 529 -2.71 22.41 -5.84
N VAL A 530 -2.93 22.79 -4.59
CA VAL A 530 -3.53 21.93 -3.57
C VAL A 530 -5.02 22.20 -3.50
N ALA A 531 -5.82 21.14 -3.66
CA ALA A 531 -7.23 21.11 -3.28
C ALA A 531 -7.31 20.53 -1.86
N GLN A 532 -8.05 21.19 -0.96
CA GLN A 532 -8.18 20.77 0.43
C GLN A 532 -9.58 21.06 0.97
N GLY A 533 -9.90 20.44 2.09
CA GLY A 533 -11.11 20.70 2.85
C GLY A 533 -11.13 19.90 4.13
N GLY A 534 -12.17 20.09 4.92
CA GLY A 534 -12.30 19.41 6.21
C GLY A 534 -13.69 19.57 6.82
N ARG A 535 -13.88 18.89 7.95
CA ARG A 535 -15.12 18.88 8.71
C ARG A 535 -14.79 18.78 10.19
N TYR A 536 -15.42 19.59 11.03
CA TYR A 536 -15.28 19.53 12.48
C TYR A 536 -16.58 19.08 13.14
N THR A 537 -16.48 18.14 14.09
CA THR A 537 -17.60 17.67 14.91
C THR A 537 -17.28 17.88 16.38
N ARG A 538 -18.14 18.59 17.12
CA ARG A 538 -17.92 18.93 18.53
C ARG A 538 -18.42 17.83 19.47
N LEU A 539 -17.60 17.41 20.44
CA LEU A 539 -17.99 16.46 21.47
C LEU A 539 -18.95 17.12 22.48
N ASN A 540 -20.23 16.77 22.40
CA ASN A 540 -21.27 17.45 23.19
C ASN A 540 -21.40 16.86 24.60
N ARG A 541 -20.56 17.35 25.55
CA ARG A 541 -20.46 16.88 26.95
C ARG A 541 -21.79 16.85 27.75
N SER A 542 -22.87 17.44 27.25
CA SER A 542 -24.19 17.42 27.89
C SER A 542 -24.99 16.12 27.67
N ARG A 543 -24.87 15.49 26.49
CA ARG A 543 -25.56 14.22 26.16
C ARG A 543 -24.96 13.01 26.88
N TYR A 544 -23.69 13.14 27.28
CA TYR A 544 -22.86 12.07 27.82
C TYR A 544 -22.60 12.23 29.32
N LYS A 545 -23.59 12.73 30.07
CA LYS A 545 -23.59 12.56 31.52
C LYS A 545 -24.20 11.20 31.86
N PRO A 546 -23.54 10.34 32.66
CA PRO A 546 -24.22 9.17 33.19
C PRO A 546 -25.45 9.63 33.97
N SER A 547 -26.59 8.97 33.74
CA SER A 547 -27.80 9.20 34.53
C SER A 547 -27.45 8.99 36.00
N LYS A 548 -27.68 10.00 36.85
CA LYS A 548 -27.55 9.85 38.30
C LYS A 548 -28.60 8.83 38.77
N SER A 549 -28.15 7.61 39.06
CA SER A 549 -28.87 6.59 39.82
C SER A 549 -28.85 6.95 41.31
#